data_AF-A0A392UWW5-F1
#
_entry.id   AF-A0A392UWW5-F1
#
_cell.length_a   1.000
_cell.length_b   1.000
_cell.length_c   1.000
_cell.angle_alpha   90.00
_cell.angle_beta   90.00
_cell.angle_gamma   90.00
#
_symmetry.space_group_name_H-M   'P 1'
#
loop_
_entity.id
_entity.type
_entity.pdbx_description
1 polymer ?
#
loop_
_entity_poly.entity_id
_entity_poly.type
_entity_poly.pdbx_seq_one_letter_code
_entity_poly.pdbx_strand_id
1 'polypeptide(L)' 'TNAQIAEALATLAGIMARDHQPGQEDEARLECFMRHKPPTFTGGYNPDGAVKWLDEVEIIFEVMRCTEEDKTSLG' A
#
# COMPACT_ATOMS: atom_id res chain seq x y z
N THR A 1 -36.89 -9.77 15.58
CA THR A 1 -36.42 -8.94 14.44
C THR A 1 -35.05 -8.35 14.71
N ASN A 2 -34.77 -7.75 15.87
CA ASN A 2 -33.47 -7.13 16.17
C ASN A 2 -32.28 -8.10 16.23
N ALA A 3 -32.49 -9.34 16.68
CA ALA A 3 -31.42 -10.34 16.78
C ALA A 3 -30.85 -10.76 15.42
N GLN A 4 -31.72 -10.94 14.41
CA GLN A 4 -31.29 -11.32 13.05
C GLN A 4 -30.52 -10.20 12.35
N ILE A 5 -30.86 -8.93 12.62
CA ILE A 5 -30.13 -7.77 12.09
C ILE A 5 -28.73 -7.70 12.71
N ALA A 6 -28.62 -7.92 14.03
CA ALA A 6 -27.34 -7.93 14.72
C ALA A 6 -26.42 -9.07 14.23
N GLU A 7 -26.98 -10.25 13.99
CA GLU A 7 -26.25 -11.41 13.47
C GLU A 7 -25.74 -11.18 12.04
N ALA A 8 -26.57 -10.59 11.17
CA ALA A 8 -26.17 -10.22 9.82
C ALA A 8 -25.05 -9.18 9.81
N LEU A 9 -25.13 -8.17 10.68
CA LEU A 9 -24.09 -7.15 10.84
C LEU A 9 -22.78 -7.73 11.39
N ALA A 10 -22.86 -8.63 12.38
CA ALA A 10 -21.69 -9.31 12.92
C ALA A 10 -21.01 -10.21 11.87
N THR A 11 -21.79 -10.86 11.03
CA THR A 11 -21.28 -11.67 9.92
C THR A 11 -20.56 -10.78 8.89
N LEU A 12 -21.16 -9.65 8.52
CA LEU A 12 -20.55 -8.71 7.58
C LEU A 12 -19.25 -8.12 8.13
N ALA A 13 -19.24 -7.73 9.41
CA ALA A 13 -18.05 -7.24 10.10
C ALA A 13 -16.95 -8.31 10.17
N GLY A 14 -17.30 -9.57 10.41
CA GLY A 14 -16.37 -10.69 10.40
C GLY A 14 -15.76 -10.96 9.01
N ILE A 15 -16.51 -10.76 7.93
CA ILE A 15 -15.98 -10.84 6.55
C ILE A 15 -15.02 -9.69 6.30
N MET A 16 -15.44 -8.45 6.61
CA MET A 16 -14.59 -7.26 6.44
C MET A 16 -13.29 -7.34 7.25
N ALA A 17 -13.33 -7.85 8.48
CA ALA A 17 -12.14 -8.01 9.32
C ALA A 17 -11.15 -9.08 8.81
N ARG A 18 -11.63 -10.06 8.03
CA ARG A 18 -10.79 -11.10 7.43
C ARG A 18 -10.18 -10.66 6.10
N ASP A 19 -10.93 -9.87 5.33
CA ASP A 19 -10.47 -9.37 4.03
C ASP A 19 -9.61 -8.10 4.17
N HIS A 20 -9.74 -7.37 5.28
CA HIS A 20 -8.96 -6.18 5.60
C HIS A 20 -8.03 -6.44 6.80
N GLN A 21 -7.00 -7.27 6.59
CA GLN A 21 -5.85 -7.34 7.50
C GLN A 21 -4.77 -6.37 6.97
N PRO A 22 -4.67 -5.14 7.51
CA PRO A 22 -3.83 -4.09 6.92
C PRO A 22 -2.35 -4.52 6.89
N GLY A 23 -1.85 -5.06 8.01
CA GLY A 23 -0.45 -5.46 8.11
C GLY A 23 -0.01 -6.60 7.18
N GLN A 24 -0.93 -7.48 6.77
CA GLN A 24 -0.60 -8.56 5.80
C GLN A 24 -0.63 -8.04 4.36
N GLU A 25 -1.54 -7.10 4.07
CA GLU A 25 -1.62 -6.44 2.77
C GLU A 25 -0.42 -5.51 2.54
N ASP A 26 0.00 -4.77 3.56
CA ASP A 26 1.16 -3.89 3.52
C ASP A 26 2.46 -4.65 3.31
N GLU A 27 2.64 -5.81 3.97
CA GLU A 27 3.78 -6.70 3.75
C GLU A 27 3.80 -7.23 2.30
N ALA A 28 2.66 -7.67 1.77
CA ALA A 28 2.56 -8.12 0.38
C ALA A 28 2.83 -6.99 -0.63
N ARG A 29 2.40 -5.75 -0.33
CA ARG A 29 2.68 -4.56 -1.15
C ARG A 29 4.16 -4.22 -1.13
N LEU A 30 4.81 -4.25 0.04
CA LEU A 30 6.24 -4.00 0.17
C LEU A 30 7.07 -5.06 -0.57
N GLU A 31 6.72 -6.35 -0.46
CA GLU A 31 7.37 -7.41 -1.21
C GLU A 31 7.25 -7.20 -2.73
N CYS A 32 6.06 -6.78 -3.19
CA CYS A 32 5.84 -6.46 -4.60
C CYS A 32 6.72 -5.28 -5.06
N PHE A 33 6.80 -4.22 -4.27
CA PHE A 33 7.65 -3.06 -4.54
C PHE A 33 9.12 -3.47 -4.67
N MET A 34 9.63 -4.27 -3.73
CA MET A 34 11.03 -4.74 -3.76
C MET A 34 11.34 -5.65 -4.95
N ARG A 35 10.35 -6.41 -5.44
CA ARG A 35 10.49 -7.24 -6.65
C ARG A 35 10.75 -6.39 -7.91
N HIS A 36 10.28 -5.14 -7.94
CA HIS A 36 10.54 -4.19 -9.02
C HIS A 36 11.92 -3.51 -8.92
N LYS A 37 12.71 -3.81 -7.88
CA LYS A 37 14.08 -3.31 -7.67
C LYS A 37 14.13 -1.77 -7.71
N PRO A 38 13.50 -1.11 -6.73
CA PRO A 38 13.48 0.35 -6.66
C PRO A 38 14.91 0.92 -6.65
N PRO A 39 15.13 2.07 -7.31
CA PRO A 39 16.44 2.70 -7.31
C PRO A 39 16.83 3.15 -5.90
N THR A 40 18.12 3.04 -5.58
CA THR A 40 18.64 3.53 -4.30
C THR A 40 18.80 5.04 -4.32
N PHE A 41 18.20 5.73 -3.36
CA PHE A 41 18.47 7.15 -3.15
C PHE A 41 19.85 7.31 -2.49
N THR A 42 20.80 7.93 -3.19
CA THR A 42 22.16 8.12 -2.69
C THR A 42 22.31 9.36 -1.79
N GLY A 43 21.30 10.23 -1.75
CA GLY A 43 21.30 11.46 -0.96
C GLY A 43 22.22 12.57 -1.52
N GLY A 44 22.50 13.57 -0.66
CA GLY A 44 23.33 14.73 -1.01
C GLY A 44 22.58 15.88 -1.70
N TYR A 45 23.29 16.99 -1.95
CA TYR A 45 22.72 18.16 -2.63
C TYR A 45 22.78 18.00 -4.16
N ASN A 46 21.93 17.12 -4.68
CA ASN A 46 21.75 16.88 -6.12
C ASN A 46 20.25 16.96 -6.46
N PRO A 47 19.71 18.15 -6.75
CA PRO A 47 18.28 18.32 -7.01
C PRO A 47 17.82 17.53 -8.25
N ASP A 48 18.61 17.52 -9.32
CA ASP A 48 18.28 16.78 -10.55
C ASP A 48 18.25 15.26 -10.31
N GLY A 49 19.22 14.75 -9.53
CA GLY A 49 19.26 13.35 -9.14
C GLY A 49 18.09 12.95 -8.24
N ALA A 50 17.65 13.85 -7.34
CA ALA A 50 16.50 13.61 -6.49
C ALA A 50 15.19 13.57 -7.29
N VAL A 51 15.01 14.50 -8.24
CA VAL A 51 13.84 14.50 -9.15
C VAL A 51 13.82 13.22 -9.98
N LYS A 52 14.95 12.83 -10.57
CA LYS A 52 15.04 11.59 -11.34
C LYS A 52 14.73 10.34 -10.50
N TRP A 53 15.21 10.30 -9.27
CA TRP A 53 14.90 9.19 -8.35
C TRP A 53 13.40 9.11 -8.05
N LEU A 54 12.73 10.25 -7.82
CA LEU A 54 11.28 10.30 -7.63
C LEU A 54 10.52 9.81 -8.85
N ASP A 55 10.90 10.25 -10.06
CA ASP A 55 10.25 9.80 -11.31
C ASP A 55 10.34 8.28 -11.48
N GLU A 56 11.50 7.69 -11.19
CA GLU A 56 11.71 6.24 -11.30
C GLU A 56 10.93 5.45 -10.24
N VAL A 57 10.79 5.98 -9.02
CA VAL A 57 9.96 5.38 -7.95
C VAL A 57 8.47 5.48 -8.29
N GLU A 58 8.02 6.61 -8.84
CA GLU A 58 6.63 6.85 -9.22
C GLU A 58 6.14 5.85 -10.29
N ILE A 59 7.00 5.51 -11.25
CA ILE A 59 6.70 4.46 -12.25
C ILE A 59 6.39 3.11 -11.59
N ILE A 60 7.09 2.77 -10.50
CA ILE A 60 6.86 1.51 -9.80
C ILE A 60 5.49 1.53 -9.11
N PHE A 61 5.13 2.64 -8.46
CA PHE A 61 3.80 2.80 -7.87
C PHE A 61 2.68 2.73 -8.90
N GLU A 62 2.88 3.30 -10.09
CA GLU A 62 1.93 3.21 -11.20
C GLU A 62 1.73 1.76 -11.66
N VAL A 63 2.82 1.00 -11.83
CA VAL A 63 2.77 -0.43 -12.21
C VAL A 63 2.07 -1.27 -11.14
N MET A 64 2.28 -0.93 -9.87
CA MET A 64 1.62 -1.57 -8.74
C MET A 64 0.15 -1.14 -8.55
N ARG A 65 -0.28 -0.07 -9.25
CA ARG A 65 -1.61 0.56 -9.10
C ARG A 65 -1.88 1.08 -7.69
N CYS A 66 -0.86 1.60 -7.01
CA CYS A 66 -1.02 2.25 -5.72
C CYS A 66 -1.83 3.54 -5.86
N THR A 67 -2.74 3.79 -4.93
CA THR A 67 -3.40 5.10 -4.78
C THR A 67 -2.46 6.12 -4.14
N GLU A 68 -2.81 7.40 -4.17
CA GLU A 68 -2.03 8.44 -3.46
C GLU A 68 -2.00 8.18 -1.95
N GLU A 69 -3.10 7.69 -1.38
CA GLU A 69 -3.14 7.29 0.03
C GLU A 69 -2.14 6.14 0.29
N ASP A 70 -2.09 5.13 -0.58
CA ASP A 70 -1.20 3.98 -0.44
C ASP A 70 0.29 4.36 -0.51
N LYS A 71 0.66 5.40 -1.27
CA LYS A 71 2.05 5.85 -1.42
C LYS A 71 2.64 6.47 -0.15
N THR A 72 1.78 6.98 0.73
CA THR A 72 2.19 7.75 1.92
C THR A 72 2.08 6.96 3.22
N SER A 73 1.39 5.81 3.20
CA SER A 73 1.28 4.90 4.32
C SER A 73 2.18 3.68 4.12
N LEU A 74 3.08 3.40 5.06
CA LEU A 74 3.83 2.13 5.10
C LEU A 74 3.27 1.17 6.16
N GLY A 75 2.03 1.43 6.63
CA GLY A 75 1.50 0.93 7.90
C GLY A 75 1.77 1.86 9.07
#